data_AF-A0A0B3AAX5-F1
#
_entry.id   AF-A0A0B3AAX5-F1
#
_cell.length_a   1.000
_cell.length_b   1.000
_cell.length_c   1.000
_cell.angle_alpha   90.00
_cell.angle_beta   90.00
_cell.angle_gamma   90.00
#
_symmetry.space_group_name_H-M   'P 1'
#
loop_
_entity.id
_entity.type
_entity.pdbx_description
1 polymer ?
#
loop_
_entity_poly.entity_id
_entity_poly.type
_entity_poly.pdbx_seq_one_letter_code
_entity_poly.pdbx_strand_id
1 'polypeptide(L)'
;MKQSFIERCCKKIFSPLKKLLKDHGPEKLIGIAILILLIIIFFHSLQTLLATAFLFILAVFSTFYTKFTHFSIGFELRTLLFVITGIKLGIVPAITLTLLAILLGLIISMNFQPSSMITPLTYLLLAVILPIIKGLDIATIGFIITILYNIILQFFYVFIFQYPVSVSLPPLVGNLLFNTIIFARFGEVFLAMFP
;
A
#
# COMPACT_ATOMS: atom_id res chain seq x y z
N MET A 1 -6.83 -30.84 41.22
CA MET A 1 -6.45 -29.53 40.64
C MET A 1 -5.97 -29.73 39.21
N LYS A 2 -6.68 -29.20 38.20
CA LYS A 2 -6.25 -29.27 36.79
C LYS A 2 -5.20 -28.18 36.56
N GLN A 3 -3.94 -28.56 36.34
CA GLN A 3 -2.94 -27.62 35.80
C GLN A 3 -3.47 -27.05 34.48
N SER A 4 -3.42 -25.73 34.36
CA SER A 4 -3.93 -25.01 33.20
C SER A 4 -3.16 -25.46 31.95
N PHE A 5 -3.82 -25.47 30.80
CA PHE A 5 -3.21 -25.85 29.53
C PHE A 5 -1.94 -25.03 29.24
N ILE A 6 -1.92 -23.76 29.67
CA ILE A 6 -0.79 -22.83 29.55
C ILE A 6 0.43 -23.34 30.31
N GLU A 7 0.29 -23.82 31.55
CA GLU A 7 1.42 -24.36 32.32
C GLU A 7 2.04 -25.58 31.63
N ARG A 8 1.23 -26.43 31.01
CA ARG A 8 1.71 -27.60 30.26
C ARG A 8 2.46 -27.21 28.98
N CYS A 9 1.96 -26.22 28.23
CA CYS A 9 2.65 -25.70 27.05
C CYS A 9 3.97 -25.00 27.41
N CYS A 10 3.97 -24.15 28.45
CA CYS A 10 5.17 -23.48 28.93
C CYS A 10 6.23 -24.50 29.38
N LYS A 11 5.87 -25.51 30.18
CA LYS A 11 6.85 -26.54 30.60
C LYS A 11 7.46 -27.27 29.41
N LYS A 12 6.65 -27.58 28.39
CA LYS A 12 7.09 -28.33 27.21
C LYS A 12 8.02 -27.51 26.29
N ILE A 13 7.85 -26.18 26.24
CA ILE A 13 8.70 -25.27 25.46
C ILE A 13 9.97 -24.87 26.24
N PHE A 14 9.87 -24.70 27.57
CA PHE A 14 11.00 -24.25 28.39
C PHE A 14 11.94 -25.38 28.82
N SER A 15 11.48 -26.64 28.93
CA SER A 15 12.37 -27.75 29.33
C SER A 15 13.51 -28.02 28.33
N PRO A 16 13.30 -28.00 26.99
CA PRO A 16 14.38 -28.14 26.02
C PRO A 16 15.30 -26.92 26.05
N LEU A 17 14.75 -25.71 26.18
CA LEU A 17 15.52 -24.47 26.23
C LEU A 17 16.48 -24.45 27.42
N LYS A 18 16.01 -24.88 28.59
CA LYS A 18 16.81 -24.95 29.82
C LYS A 18 17.92 -26.00 29.73
N LYS A 19 17.67 -27.10 29.00
CA LYS A 19 18.69 -28.12 28.71
C LYS A 19 19.75 -27.55 27.76
N LEU A 20 19.33 -26.88 26.69
CA LEU A 20 20.22 -26.21 25.72
C LEU A 20 21.10 -25.12 26.37
N LEU A 21 20.54 -24.36 27.32
CA LEU A 21 21.25 -23.37 28.14
C LEU A 21 22.31 -23.98 29.06
N LYS A 22 22.10 -25.23 29.51
CA LYS A 22 23.02 -25.92 30.42
C LYS A 22 24.14 -26.63 29.65
N ASP A 23 23.84 -27.12 28.46
CA ASP A 23 24.76 -27.93 27.63
C ASP A 23 25.68 -27.07 26.74
N HIS A 24 25.45 -25.76 26.66
CA HIS A 24 26.20 -24.85 25.81
C HIS A 24 26.71 -23.62 26.55
N GLY A 25 27.97 -23.26 26.31
CA GLY A 25 28.56 -22.03 26.84
C GLY A 25 27.86 -20.77 26.33
N PRO A 26 28.03 -19.62 27.01
CA PRO A 26 27.33 -18.37 26.71
C PRO A 26 27.52 -17.90 25.27
N GLU A 27 28.66 -18.18 24.65
CA GLU A 27 28.97 -17.84 23.25
C GLU A 27 27.99 -18.48 22.24
N LYS A 28 27.63 -19.75 22.45
CA LYS A 28 26.68 -20.46 21.57
C LYS A 28 25.25 -19.92 21.73
N LEU A 29 24.88 -19.51 22.94
CA LEU A 29 23.58 -18.90 23.20
C LEU A 29 23.46 -17.53 22.55
N ILE A 30 24.53 -16.73 22.59
CA ILE A 30 24.63 -15.46 21.85
C ILE A 30 24.49 -15.71 20.35
N GLY A 31 25.19 -16.71 19.80
CA GLY A 31 25.07 -17.09 18.39
C GLY A 31 23.64 -17.49 17.99
N ILE A 32 22.96 -18.29 18.80
CA ILE A 32 21.55 -18.67 18.57
C ILE A 32 20.64 -17.44 18.63
N ALA A 33 20.84 -16.54 19.60
CA ALA A 33 20.05 -15.32 19.72
C ALA A 33 20.23 -14.39 18.51
N ILE A 34 21.46 -14.22 18.03
CA ILE A 34 21.75 -13.45 16.81
C ILE A 34 21.10 -14.11 15.59
N LEU A 35 21.18 -15.43 15.45
CA LEU A 35 20.55 -16.14 14.33
C LEU A 35 19.03 -15.94 14.34
N ILE A 36 18.38 -16.06 15.49
CA ILE A 36 16.93 -15.82 15.63
C ILE A 36 16.61 -14.36 15.27
N LEU A 37 17.41 -13.39 15.72
CA LEU A 37 17.23 -11.98 15.38
C LEU A 37 17.33 -11.75 13.86
N LEU A 38 18.33 -12.33 13.20
CA LEU A 38 18.52 -12.23 11.75
C LEU A 38 17.33 -12.85 10.99
N ILE A 39 16.82 -13.99 11.46
CA ILE A 39 15.63 -14.64 10.90
C ILE A 39 14.41 -13.72 11.03
N ILE A 40 14.18 -13.10 12.20
CA ILE A 40 13.06 -12.18 12.43
C ILE A 40 13.15 -10.97 11.48
N ILE A 41 14.32 -10.33 11.39
CA ILE A 41 14.56 -9.18 10.50
C ILE A 41 14.32 -9.57 9.04
N PHE A 42 14.79 -10.74 8.62
CA PHE A 42 14.61 -11.25 7.27
C PHE A 42 13.13 -11.49 6.93
N PHE A 43 12.38 -12.16 7.80
CA PHE A 43 10.95 -12.42 7.57
C PHE A 43 10.11 -11.13 7.56
N HIS A 44 10.41 -10.18 8.44
CA HIS A 44 9.75 -8.87 8.46
C HIS A 44 9.98 -8.09 7.15
N SER A 45 11.21 -8.14 6.65
CA SER A 45 11.59 -7.49 5.38
C SER A 45 10.94 -8.19 4.18
N LEU A 46 10.89 -9.53 4.18
CA LEU A 46 10.27 -10.32 3.12
C LEU A 46 8.76 -10.08 3.03
N GLN A 47 8.06 -10.03 4.17
CA GLN A 47 6.62 -9.74 4.19
C GLN A 47 6.31 -8.36 3.62
N THR A 48 7.07 -7.34 4.04
CA THR A 48 6.96 -5.97 3.51
C THR A 48 7.21 -5.94 2.00
N LEU A 49 8.23 -6.66 1.51
CA LEU A 49 8.55 -6.76 0.09
C LEU A 49 7.39 -7.39 -0.71
N LEU A 50 6.83 -8.50 -0.23
CA LEU A 50 5.73 -9.20 -0.90
C LEU A 50 4.45 -8.35 -0.91
N ALA A 51 4.11 -7.70 0.20
CA ALA A 51 2.96 -6.80 0.29
C ALA A 51 3.10 -5.61 -0.69
N THR A 52 4.29 -5.02 -0.75
CA THR A 52 4.59 -3.93 -1.67
C THR A 52 4.50 -4.39 -3.13
N ALA A 53 5.10 -5.54 -3.47
CA ALA A 53 5.06 -6.10 -4.82
C ALA A 53 3.63 -6.41 -5.26
N PHE A 54 2.81 -6.97 -4.37
CA PHE A 54 1.41 -7.25 -4.64
C PHE A 54 0.60 -5.97 -4.92
N LEU A 55 0.70 -4.95 -4.06
CA LEU A 55 0.04 -3.66 -4.30
C LEU A 55 0.54 -2.97 -5.57
N PHE A 56 1.84 -3.08 -5.86
CA PHE A 56 2.43 -2.52 -7.06
C PHE A 56 1.86 -3.16 -8.33
N ILE A 57 1.78 -4.50 -8.38
CA ILE A 57 1.18 -5.23 -9.51
C ILE A 57 -0.28 -4.81 -9.70
N LEU A 58 -1.04 -4.69 -8.62
CA LEU A 58 -2.43 -4.22 -8.64
C LEU A 58 -2.56 -2.80 -9.20
N ALA A 59 -1.67 -1.88 -8.81
CA ALA A 59 -1.66 -0.51 -9.32
C ALA A 59 -1.29 -0.43 -10.81
N VAL A 60 -0.34 -1.24 -11.26
CA VAL A 60 0.03 -1.37 -12.69
C VAL A 60 -1.17 -1.91 -13.48
N PHE A 61 -1.80 -2.98 -13.00
CA PHE A 61 -2.96 -3.59 -13.65
C PHE A 61 -4.15 -2.62 -13.72
N SER A 62 -4.41 -1.85 -12.66
CA SER A 62 -5.41 -0.78 -12.66
C SER A 62 -5.17 0.24 -13.78
N THR A 63 -3.92 0.68 -13.96
CA THR A 63 -3.55 1.61 -15.04
C THR A 63 -3.78 1.01 -16.41
N PHE A 64 -3.35 -0.24 -16.62
CA PHE A 64 -3.58 -0.97 -17.86
C PHE A 64 -5.09 -1.12 -18.17
N TYR A 65 -5.88 -1.59 -17.20
CA TYR A 65 -7.31 -1.83 -17.37
C TYR A 65 -8.09 -0.57 -17.77
N THR A 66 -7.79 0.57 -17.15
CA THR A 66 -8.44 1.86 -17.47
C THR A 66 -8.19 2.34 -18.90
N LYS A 67 -7.15 1.82 -19.58
CA LYS A 67 -6.85 2.17 -20.97
C LYS A 67 -7.48 1.18 -21.97
N PHE A 68 -7.73 -0.06 -21.56
CA PHE A 68 -8.34 -1.09 -22.41
C PHE A 68 -9.86 -1.07 -22.37
N THR A 69 -10.46 -0.67 -21.25
CA THR A 69 -11.91 -0.61 -21.12
C THR A 69 -12.41 0.81 -21.40
N HIS A 70 -13.30 0.95 -22.39
CA HIS A 70 -13.91 2.25 -22.74
C HIS A 70 -14.71 2.85 -21.58
N PHE A 71 -15.13 2.02 -20.63
CA PHE A 71 -15.63 2.46 -19.35
C PHE A 71 -14.49 2.38 -18.35
N SER A 72 -13.85 3.54 -18.10
CA SER A 72 -13.00 3.73 -16.92
C SER A 72 -13.91 3.72 -15.70
N ILE A 73 -14.34 2.52 -15.29
CA ILE A 73 -14.77 2.25 -13.93
C ILE A 73 -13.57 2.70 -13.12
N GLY A 74 -13.67 3.82 -12.39
CA GLY A 74 -12.59 4.56 -11.75
C GLY A 74 -11.84 3.75 -10.69
N PHE A 75 -11.28 2.63 -11.10
CA PHE A 75 -10.67 1.64 -10.25
C PHE A 75 -9.21 2.03 -10.15
N GLU A 76 -8.94 3.08 -9.38
CA GLU A 76 -7.60 3.62 -9.20
C GLU A 76 -6.91 3.00 -7.99
N LEU A 77 -6.47 1.74 -8.13
CA LEU A 77 -5.65 1.07 -7.11
C LEU A 77 -4.29 1.75 -6.87
N ARG A 78 -3.91 2.70 -7.72
CA ARG A 78 -2.78 3.61 -7.50
C ARG A 78 -2.96 4.45 -6.22
N THR A 79 -4.19 4.90 -5.93
CA THR A 79 -4.46 5.68 -4.72
C THR A 79 -4.27 4.83 -3.47
N LEU A 80 -4.73 3.58 -3.53
CA LEU A 80 -4.49 2.59 -2.48
C LEU A 80 -2.98 2.34 -2.28
N LEU A 81 -2.24 2.05 -3.35
CA LEU A 81 -0.78 1.87 -3.28
C LEU A 81 -0.12 3.08 -2.60
N PHE A 82 -0.43 4.29 -3.06
CA PHE A 82 0.13 5.54 -2.54
C PHE A 82 -0.16 5.73 -1.04
N VAL A 83 -1.41 5.56 -0.61
CA VAL A 83 -1.80 5.74 0.78
C VAL A 83 -1.15 4.69 1.68
N ILE A 84 -1.24 3.41 1.34
CA ILE A 84 -0.70 2.32 2.16
C ILE A 84 0.82 2.46 2.32
N THR A 85 1.54 2.64 1.20
CA THR A 85 2.99 2.80 1.23
C THR A 85 3.41 4.09 1.92
N GLY A 86 2.63 5.16 1.82
CA GLY A 86 2.94 6.42 2.50
C GLY A 86 2.76 6.36 4.00
N ILE A 87 1.73 5.62 4.47
CA ILE A 87 1.53 5.38 5.90
C ILE A 87 2.66 4.49 6.45
N LYS A 88 2.97 3.38 5.78
CA LYS A 88 3.87 2.33 6.28
C LYS A 88 5.35 2.57 6.02
N LEU A 89 5.71 2.97 4.81
CA LEU A 89 7.10 3.12 4.36
C LEU A 89 7.54 4.59 4.29
N GLY A 90 6.59 5.52 4.33
CA GLY A 90 6.84 6.95 4.25
C GLY A 90 6.61 7.53 2.85
N ILE A 91 6.67 8.85 2.77
CA ILE A 91 6.29 9.63 1.59
C ILE A 91 7.16 9.36 0.36
N VAL A 92 8.48 9.21 0.54
CA VAL A 92 9.42 9.04 -0.57
C VAL A 92 9.20 7.69 -1.29
N PRO A 93 9.10 6.54 -0.57
CA PRO A 93 8.69 5.29 -1.20
C PRO A 93 7.33 5.37 -1.88
N ALA A 94 6.35 6.04 -1.26
CA ALA A 94 5.01 6.14 -1.81
C ALA A 94 4.95 6.83 -3.16
N ILE A 95 5.61 7.98 -3.28
CA ILE A 95 5.74 8.70 -4.55
C ILE A 95 6.46 7.80 -5.56
N THR A 96 7.64 7.30 -5.21
CA THR A 96 8.49 6.52 -6.14
C THR A 96 7.74 5.31 -6.70
N LEU A 97 7.12 4.50 -5.84
CA LEU A 97 6.39 3.31 -6.26
C LEU A 97 5.16 3.65 -7.09
N THR A 98 4.43 4.70 -6.72
CA THR A 98 3.23 5.12 -7.47
C THR A 98 3.60 5.64 -8.86
N LEU A 99 4.66 6.45 -8.97
CA LEU A 99 5.17 6.93 -10.25
C LEU A 99 5.66 5.80 -11.14
N LEU A 100 6.41 4.85 -10.58
CA LEU A 100 6.87 3.66 -11.30
C LEU A 100 5.68 2.81 -11.79
N ALA A 101 4.66 2.62 -10.95
CA ALA A 101 3.47 1.86 -11.34
C ALA A 101 2.71 2.54 -12.49
N ILE A 102 2.58 3.87 -12.46
CA ILE A 102 1.97 4.65 -13.55
C ILE A 102 2.79 4.50 -14.83
N LEU A 103 4.10 4.77 -14.78
CA LEU A 103 4.97 4.70 -15.96
C LEU A 103 4.97 3.30 -16.57
N LEU A 104 5.07 2.26 -15.75
CA LEU A 104 5.03 0.89 -16.22
C LEU A 104 3.67 0.54 -16.84
N GLY A 105 2.56 0.97 -16.22
CA GLY A 105 1.23 0.81 -16.79
C GLY A 105 1.07 1.51 -18.16
N LEU A 106 1.64 2.71 -18.31
CA LEU A 106 1.65 3.44 -19.57
C LEU A 106 2.48 2.72 -20.64
N ILE A 107 3.67 2.23 -20.29
CA ILE A 107 4.54 1.44 -21.19
C ILE A 107 3.79 0.20 -21.68
N ILE A 108 3.20 -0.58 -20.77
CA ILE A 108 2.49 -1.82 -21.11
C ILE A 108 1.25 -1.53 -21.99
N SER A 109 0.53 -0.43 -21.72
CA SER A 109 -0.64 -0.05 -22.52
C SER A 109 -0.30 0.60 -23.87
N MET A 110 0.97 0.96 -24.11
CA MET A 110 1.42 1.76 -25.27
C MET A 110 0.65 3.08 -25.49
N ASN A 111 -0.02 3.61 -24.45
CA ASN A 111 -0.93 4.75 -24.57
C ASN A 111 -0.36 6.01 -23.89
N PHE A 112 0.66 6.58 -24.52
CA PHE A 112 1.31 7.83 -24.10
C PHE A 112 0.57 9.05 -24.64
N GLN A 113 -0.47 9.46 -23.93
CA GLN A 113 -1.14 10.74 -24.16
C GLN A 113 -0.60 11.81 -23.21
N PRO A 114 -0.50 13.09 -23.63
CA PRO A 114 -0.13 14.19 -22.74
C PRO A 114 -0.99 14.25 -21.47
N SER A 115 -2.28 13.93 -21.59
CA SER A 115 -3.20 13.87 -20.45
C SER A 115 -2.85 12.79 -19.42
N SER A 116 -2.14 11.72 -19.82
CA SER A 116 -1.65 10.68 -18.91
C SER A 116 -0.55 11.19 -17.97
N MET A 117 0.14 12.31 -18.31
CA MET A 117 1.20 12.89 -17.47
C MET A 117 0.66 13.72 -16.30
N ILE A 118 -0.64 14.02 -16.28
CA ILE A 118 -1.28 14.73 -15.16
C ILE A 118 -1.32 13.85 -13.90
N THR A 119 -1.54 12.54 -14.06
CA THR A 119 -1.69 11.63 -12.92
C THR A 119 -0.43 11.59 -12.05
N PRO A 120 0.80 11.43 -12.59
CA PRO A 120 2.04 11.63 -11.85
C PRO A 120 2.10 12.94 -11.07
N LEU A 121 1.77 14.06 -11.72
CA LEU A 121 1.79 15.39 -11.10
C LEU A 121 0.79 15.49 -9.95
N THR A 122 -0.39 14.88 -10.11
CA THR A 122 -1.42 14.85 -9.08
C THR A 122 -0.92 14.13 -7.82
N TYR A 123 -0.25 12.99 -7.95
CA TYR A 123 0.32 12.27 -6.79
C TYR A 123 1.46 13.03 -6.12
N LEU A 124 2.27 13.77 -6.88
CA LEU A 124 3.28 14.66 -6.31
C LEU A 124 2.64 15.76 -5.43
N LEU A 125 1.54 16.35 -5.88
CA LEU A 125 0.79 17.34 -5.09
C LEU A 125 0.15 16.71 -3.84
N LEU A 126 -0.45 15.53 -3.96
CA LEU A 126 -1.06 14.81 -2.84
C LEU A 126 -0.05 14.39 -1.77
N ALA A 127 1.21 14.19 -2.15
CA ALA A 127 2.27 13.88 -1.20
C ALA A 127 2.46 14.96 -0.15
N VAL A 128 2.23 16.24 -0.47
CA VAL A 128 2.29 17.33 0.50
C VAL A 128 1.23 17.17 1.60
N ILE A 129 0.08 16.59 1.28
CA ILE A 129 -1.05 16.47 2.20
C ILE A 129 -0.93 15.24 3.11
N LEU A 130 -0.38 14.14 2.59
CA LEU A 130 -0.38 12.86 3.31
C LEU A 130 0.24 12.91 4.73
N PRO A 131 1.37 13.62 4.98
CA PRO A 131 1.91 13.77 6.33
C PRO A 131 0.97 14.48 7.31
N ILE A 132 0.15 15.41 6.82
CA ILE A 132 -0.76 16.22 7.64
C ILE A 132 -1.90 15.37 8.20
N ILE A 133 -2.33 14.35 7.43
CA ILE A 133 -3.48 13.50 7.74
C ILE A 133 -3.10 12.09 8.23
N LYS A 134 -1.81 11.79 8.39
CA LYS A 134 -1.29 10.43 8.71
C LYS A 134 -1.85 9.82 10.01
N GLY A 135 -2.35 10.64 10.94
CA GLY A 135 -2.91 10.19 12.22
C GLY A 135 -4.39 9.80 12.19
N LEU A 136 -5.07 9.95 11.05
CA LEU A 136 -6.47 9.55 10.89
C LEU A 136 -6.59 8.06 10.58
N ASP A 137 -7.80 7.51 10.68
CA ASP A 137 -8.06 6.14 10.23
C ASP A 137 -7.87 6.02 8.70
N ILE A 138 -7.51 4.82 8.25
CA ILE A 138 -7.16 4.58 6.85
C ILE A 138 -8.32 4.86 5.89
N ALA A 139 -9.57 4.65 6.32
CA ALA A 139 -10.74 4.89 5.50
C ALA A 139 -10.90 6.39 5.25
N THR A 140 -10.74 7.20 6.30
CA THR A 140 -10.75 8.66 6.23
C THR A 140 -9.59 9.21 5.41
N ILE A 141 -8.36 8.71 5.61
CA ILE A 141 -7.20 9.11 4.79
C ILE A 141 -7.47 8.81 3.31
N GLY A 142 -7.90 7.59 3.01
CA GLY A 142 -8.22 7.16 1.65
C GLY A 142 -9.31 8.01 1.01
N PHE A 143 -10.36 8.36 1.75
CA PHE A 143 -11.43 9.23 1.30
C PHE A 143 -10.95 10.65 1.00
N ILE A 144 -10.20 11.28 1.92
CA ILE A 144 -9.64 12.63 1.74
C ILE A 144 -8.73 12.67 0.52
N ILE A 145 -7.78 11.73 0.41
CA ILE A 145 -6.85 11.67 -0.71
C ILE A 145 -7.60 11.43 -2.03
N THR A 146 -8.63 10.60 -2.03
CA THR A 146 -9.47 10.37 -3.22
C THR A 146 -10.20 11.65 -3.64
N ILE A 147 -10.79 12.39 -2.71
CA ILE A 147 -11.45 13.67 -3.02
C ILE A 147 -10.44 14.64 -3.64
N LEU A 148 -9.31 14.84 -2.97
CA LEU A 148 -8.28 15.78 -3.43
C LEU A 148 -7.71 15.37 -4.78
N TYR A 149 -7.47 14.07 -4.99
CA TYR A 149 -7.06 13.52 -6.28
C TYR A 149 -8.03 13.92 -7.38
N ASN A 150 -9.34 13.69 -7.16
CA ASN A 150 -10.37 14.00 -8.14
C ASN A 150 -10.50 15.51 -8.39
N ILE A 151 -10.41 16.35 -7.35
CA ILE A 151 -10.45 17.82 -7.50
C ILE A 151 -9.30 18.30 -8.39
N ILE A 152 -8.08 17.85 -8.08
CA ILE A 152 -6.87 18.23 -8.82
C ILE A 152 -6.98 17.73 -10.27
N LEU A 153 -7.33 16.45 -10.46
CA LEU A 153 -7.45 15.86 -11.80
C LEU A 153 -8.52 16.58 -12.64
N GLN A 154 -9.68 16.89 -12.05
CA GLN A 154 -10.77 17.60 -12.72
C GLN A 154 -10.35 19.02 -13.10
N PHE A 155 -9.58 19.71 -12.25
CA PHE A 155 -9.03 21.02 -12.56
C PHE A 155 -8.18 20.95 -13.84
N PHE A 156 -7.26 19.98 -13.93
CA PHE A 156 -6.46 19.79 -15.13
C PHE A 156 -7.32 19.44 -16.36
N TYR A 157 -8.27 18.51 -16.23
CA TYR A 157 -9.09 18.07 -17.36
C TYR A 157 -9.99 19.16 -17.93
N VAL A 158 -10.66 19.94 -17.08
CA VAL A 158 -11.61 20.97 -17.54
C VAL A 158 -10.90 22.25 -17.95
N PHE A 159 -9.95 22.74 -17.15
CA PHE A 159 -9.38 24.07 -17.39
C PHE A 159 -8.15 24.03 -18.30
N ILE A 160 -7.34 22.96 -18.23
CA ILE A 160 -6.09 22.87 -19.00
C ILE A 160 -6.32 22.12 -20.31
N PHE A 161 -6.97 20.95 -20.26
CA PHE A 161 -7.24 20.14 -21.45
C PHE A 161 -8.58 20.44 -22.13
N GLN A 162 -9.41 21.30 -21.53
CA GLN A 162 -10.70 21.74 -22.09
C GLN A 162 -11.66 20.59 -22.42
N TYR A 163 -11.58 19.47 -21.69
CA TYR A 163 -12.51 18.37 -21.88
C TYR A 163 -13.92 18.75 -21.43
N PRO A 164 -14.98 18.33 -22.16
CA PRO A 164 -16.35 18.54 -21.71
C PRO A 164 -16.59 17.94 -20.33
N VAL A 165 -17.32 18.67 -19.48
CA VAL A 165 -17.66 18.20 -18.12
C VAL A 165 -18.42 16.87 -18.16
N SER A 166 -19.27 16.67 -19.16
CA SER A 166 -20.00 15.41 -19.37
C SER A 166 -19.11 14.19 -19.58
N VAL A 167 -17.89 14.37 -20.11
CA VAL A 167 -16.92 13.30 -20.36
C VAL A 167 -16.06 13.03 -19.12
N SER A 168 -15.74 14.07 -18.35
CA SER A 168 -14.84 13.97 -17.17
C SER A 168 -15.55 13.58 -15.88
N LEU A 169 -16.85 13.88 -15.73
CA LEU A 169 -17.61 13.62 -14.51
C LEU A 169 -17.85 12.13 -14.21
N PRO A 170 -18.22 11.26 -15.18
CA PRO A 170 -18.49 9.85 -14.86
C PRO A 170 -17.27 9.09 -14.30
N PRO A 171 -16.05 9.21 -14.86
CA PRO A 171 -14.85 8.62 -14.26
C PRO A 171 -14.57 9.13 -12.85
N LEU A 172 -14.83 10.40 -12.56
CA LEU A 172 -14.67 10.99 -11.23
C LEU A 172 -15.61 10.35 -10.21
N VAL A 173 -16.90 10.24 -10.54
CA VAL A 173 -17.89 9.62 -9.65
C VAL A 173 -17.58 8.15 -9.43
N GLY A 174 -17.20 7.43 -10.49
CA GLY A 174 -16.72 6.06 -10.38
C GLY A 174 -15.52 5.97 -9.43
N ASN A 175 -14.53 6.82 -9.63
CA ASN A 175 -13.32 6.83 -8.81
C ASN A 175 -13.59 7.10 -7.32
N LEU A 176 -14.45 8.07 -7.04
CA LEU A 176 -14.87 8.37 -5.68
C LEU A 176 -15.55 7.17 -5.01
N LEU A 177 -16.54 6.57 -5.68
CA LEU A 177 -17.30 5.45 -5.13
C LEU A 177 -16.43 4.22 -4.91
N PHE A 178 -15.64 3.83 -5.91
CA PHE A 178 -14.81 2.63 -5.82
C PHE A 178 -13.72 2.75 -4.76
N ASN A 179 -12.97 3.86 -4.74
CA ASN A 179 -11.94 4.04 -3.71
C ASN A 179 -12.53 4.14 -2.31
N THR A 180 -13.67 4.82 -2.14
CA THR A 180 -14.33 4.87 -0.82
C THR A 180 -14.68 3.48 -0.31
N ILE A 181 -15.24 2.62 -1.18
CA ILE A 181 -15.55 1.23 -0.82
C ILE A 181 -14.27 0.44 -0.50
N ILE A 182 -13.23 0.59 -1.33
CA ILE A 182 -11.98 -0.14 -1.16
C ILE A 182 -11.31 0.22 0.17
N PHE A 183 -11.19 1.50 0.49
CA PHE A 183 -10.59 1.94 1.73
C PHE A 183 -11.44 1.55 2.95
N ALA A 184 -12.77 1.72 2.88
CA ALA A 184 -13.66 1.38 3.98
C ALA A 184 -13.72 -0.13 4.29
N ARG A 185 -13.58 -1.00 3.27
CA ARG A 185 -13.70 -2.46 3.44
C ARG A 185 -12.38 -3.19 3.53
N PHE A 186 -11.38 -2.75 2.76
CA PHE A 186 -10.13 -3.48 2.59
C PHE A 186 -8.90 -2.69 3.06
N GLY A 187 -9.02 -1.40 3.37
CA GLY A 187 -7.90 -0.56 3.79
C GLY A 187 -7.10 -1.18 4.94
N GLU A 188 -7.78 -1.56 6.03
CA GLU A 188 -7.15 -2.21 7.19
C GLU A 188 -6.52 -3.56 6.85
N VAL A 189 -7.12 -4.33 5.94
CA VAL A 189 -6.58 -5.61 5.49
C VAL A 189 -5.25 -5.41 4.77
N PHE A 190 -5.18 -4.44 3.86
CA PHE A 190 -3.93 -4.09 3.16
C PHE A 190 -2.90 -3.51 4.11
N LEU A 191 -3.31 -2.70 5.08
CA LEU A 191 -2.41 -2.13 6.07
C LEU A 191 -1.79 -3.20 6.97
N ALA A 192 -2.57 -4.22 7.34
CA ALA A 192 -2.13 -5.36 8.13
C ALA A 192 -1.16 -6.30 7.40
N MET A 193 -1.07 -6.22 6.06
CA MET A 193 -0.05 -6.96 5.31
C MET A 193 1.37 -6.45 5.59
N PHE A 194 1.51 -5.22 6.09
CA PHE A 194 2.78 -4.60 6.46
C PHE A 194 3.02 -4.76 7.95
N PRO A 195 4.04 -5.53 8.36
CA PRO A 195 4.35 -5.76 9.76
C PRO A 195 4.88 -4.51 10.48
#